data_AF-A0AAD5XAF3-F1
#
_entry.id   AF-A0AAD5XAF3-F1
#
_cell.length_a   1.000
_cell.length_b   1.000
_cell.length_c   1.000
_cell.angle_alpha   90.00
_cell.angle_beta   90.00
_cell.angle_gamma   90.00
#
_symmetry.space_group_name_H-M   'P 1'
#
loop_
_entity.id
_entity.type
_entity.pdbx_description
1 polymer ?
#
loop_
_entity_poly.entity_id
_entity_poly.type
_entity_poly.pdbx_seq_one_letter_code
_entity_poly.pdbx_strand_id
1 'polypeptide(L)'
;MLAKALAKESGANFINMHVSTLTEKWYGESQKLVNALFTLAKKLQPAIIFIDEIDSFLRERKSNDHEATSMMKAEFMSLWDGLTSHDMRVVVLGATNRPNDIDKAILRRMPKRFHIKLPDPSQRERVLRMLLSQVDLDEEFDLKSVVSGTHGYSGSDLKELCRNAAMVPVRESIRKLEGKFDDLQADSFKVRPLRTSDFFEPMSGAHHGIDGTLTGLVDLD
;
A
#
# COMPACT_ATOMS: atom_id res chain seq x y z
N MET A 1 0.08 -4.40 -2.36
CA MET A 1 0.72 -4.86 -3.62
C MET A 1 0.97 -6.38 -3.64
N LEU A 2 1.39 -7.00 -2.53
CA LEU A 2 1.66 -8.45 -2.48
C LEU A 2 0.47 -9.35 -2.85
N ALA A 3 -0.72 -9.07 -2.32
CA ALA A 3 -1.92 -9.86 -2.59
C ALA A 3 -2.31 -9.90 -4.08
N LYS A 4 -2.18 -8.75 -4.77
CA LYS A 4 -2.42 -8.65 -6.22
C LYS A 4 -1.36 -9.39 -7.04
N ALA A 5 -0.10 -9.34 -6.61
CA ALA A 5 0.98 -10.10 -7.24
C ALA A 5 0.75 -11.61 -7.10
N LEU A 6 0.38 -12.07 -5.90
CA LEU A 6 0.03 -13.47 -5.64
C LEU A 6 -1.09 -13.96 -6.55
N ALA A 7 -2.14 -13.16 -6.73
CA ALA A 7 -3.24 -13.51 -7.62
C ALA A 7 -2.78 -13.63 -9.09
N LYS A 8 -1.95 -12.69 -9.55
CA LYS A 8 -1.40 -12.70 -10.91
C LYS A 8 -0.52 -13.94 -11.15
N GLU A 9 0.39 -14.26 -10.24
CA GLU A 9 1.31 -15.40 -10.38
C GLU A 9 0.60 -16.76 -10.22
N SER A 10 -0.47 -16.82 -9.42
CA SER A 10 -1.26 -18.05 -9.26
C SER A 10 -2.36 -18.24 -10.31
N GLY A 11 -2.62 -17.23 -11.15
CA GLY A 11 -3.75 -17.23 -12.08
C GLY A 11 -5.13 -17.24 -11.39
N ALA A 12 -5.18 -16.90 -10.10
CA ALA A 12 -6.41 -16.90 -9.32
C ALA A 12 -7.19 -15.59 -9.52
N ASN A 13 -8.52 -15.70 -9.56
CA ASN A 13 -9.40 -14.55 -9.55
C ASN A 13 -9.23 -13.77 -8.25
N PHE A 14 -9.03 -12.46 -8.34
CA PHE A 14 -8.81 -11.60 -7.18
C PHE A 14 -10.07 -10.80 -6.86
N ILE A 15 -10.63 -11.02 -5.67
CA ILE A 15 -11.80 -10.27 -5.19
C ILE A 15 -11.35 -9.42 -4.01
N ASN A 16 -11.32 -8.09 -4.21
CA ASN A 16 -10.99 -7.15 -3.15
C ASN A 16 -12.24 -6.76 -2.37
N MET A 17 -12.21 -6.95 -1.05
CA MET A 17 -13.28 -6.63 -0.13
C MET A 17 -12.90 -5.41 0.70
N HIS A 18 -13.59 -4.30 0.45
CA HIS A 18 -13.47 -3.09 1.26
C HIS A 18 -14.48 -3.15 2.40
N VAL A 19 -14.00 -3.07 3.65
CA VAL A 19 -14.85 -3.15 4.85
C VAL A 19 -15.89 -2.01 4.88
N SER A 20 -15.51 -0.81 4.42
CA SER A 20 -16.41 0.35 4.32
C SER A 20 -17.67 0.05 3.48
N THR A 21 -17.52 -0.71 2.39
CA THR A 21 -18.64 -1.08 1.50
C THR A 21 -19.70 -1.93 2.21
N LEU A 22 -19.33 -2.64 3.28
CA LEU A 22 -20.28 -3.42 4.06
C LEU A 22 -21.01 -2.61 5.14
N THR A 23 -20.36 -1.57 5.68
CA THR A 23 -20.90 -0.76 6.77
C THR A 23 -21.79 0.39 6.29
N GLU A 24 -21.66 0.81 5.03
CA GLU A 24 -22.41 1.93 4.46
C GLU A 24 -23.87 1.60 4.10
N LYS A 25 -24.21 0.32 3.92
CA LYS A 25 -25.55 -0.09 3.46
C LYS A 25 -26.43 -0.50 4.64
N TRP A 26 -27.67 -0.02 4.58
CA TRP A 26 -28.74 -0.22 5.56
C TRP A 26 -28.86 -1.66 6.10
N TYR A 27 -29.33 -1.77 7.35
CA TYR A 27 -29.60 -3.01 8.08
C TYR A 27 -30.26 -4.07 7.15
N GLY A 28 -29.54 -5.18 6.89
CA GLY A 28 -30.00 -6.33 6.10
C GLY A 28 -29.38 -6.50 4.71
N GLU A 29 -28.87 -5.43 4.07
CA GLU A 29 -28.20 -5.56 2.76
C GLU A 29 -26.78 -6.13 2.88
N SER A 30 -26.08 -5.83 3.97
CA SER A 30 -24.69 -6.25 4.17
C SER A 30 -24.53 -7.77 4.27
N GLN A 31 -25.54 -8.46 4.81
CA GLN A 31 -25.62 -9.92 4.86
C GLN A 31 -25.69 -10.53 3.45
N LYS A 32 -26.57 -9.99 2.61
CA LYS A 32 -26.69 -10.37 1.20
C LYS A 32 -25.40 -10.12 0.44
N LEU A 33 -24.69 -9.02 0.74
CA LEU A 33 -23.38 -8.73 0.14
C LEU A 33 -22.32 -9.75 0.53
N VAL A 34 -22.24 -10.12 1.81
CA VAL A 34 -21.31 -11.15 2.30
C VAL A 34 -21.63 -12.50 1.66
N ASN A 35 -22.90 -12.89 1.57
CA ASN A 35 -23.28 -14.12 0.87
C ASN A 35 -22.98 -14.06 -0.64
N ALA A 36 -23.26 -12.94 -1.29
CA ALA A 36 -22.92 -12.73 -2.71
C ALA A 36 -21.41 -12.82 -2.96
N LEU A 37 -20.59 -12.27 -2.05
CA LEU A 37 -19.13 -12.35 -2.11
C LEU A 37 -18.64 -13.81 -2.12
N PHE A 38 -19.06 -14.63 -1.15
CA PHE A 38 -18.65 -16.03 -1.09
C PHE A 38 -19.23 -16.86 -2.24
N THR A 39 -20.45 -16.56 -2.66
CA THR A 39 -21.07 -17.21 -3.84
C THR A 39 -20.29 -16.90 -5.11
N LEU A 40 -19.87 -15.64 -5.31
CA LEU A 40 -19.05 -15.23 -6.43
C LEU A 40 -17.68 -15.91 -6.39
N ALA A 41 -17.01 -15.90 -5.23
CA ALA A 41 -15.72 -16.57 -5.06
C ALA A 41 -15.77 -18.06 -5.38
N LYS A 42 -16.85 -18.75 -4.97
CA LYS A 42 -17.10 -20.15 -5.30
C LYS A 42 -17.28 -20.38 -6.80
N LYS A 43 -17.93 -19.47 -7.53
CA LYS A 43 -18.12 -19.57 -8.98
C LYS A 43 -16.84 -19.26 -9.77
N LEU A 44 -15.97 -18.41 -9.22
CA LEU A 44 -14.74 -17.94 -9.85
C LEU A 44 -13.49 -18.74 -9.44
N GLN A 45 -13.62 -19.97 -8.97
CA GLN A 45 -12.46 -20.75 -8.53
C GLN A 45 -11.45 -21.03 -9.68
N PRO A 46 -10.13 -20.93 -9.45
CA PRO A 46 -9.47 -20.58 -8.19
C PRO A 46 -9.60 -19.08 -7.86
N ALA A 47 -9.89 -18.74 -6.60
CA ALA A 47 -10.15 -17.36 -6.18
C ALA A 47 -9.44 -16.98 -4.87
N ILE A 48 -9.03 -15.72 -4.77
CA ILE A 48 -8.48 -15.08 -3.58
C ILE A 48 -9.45 -13.97 -3.15
N ILE A 49 -10.02 -14.10 -1.96
CA ILE A 49 -10.77 -13.03 -1.29
C ILE A 49 -9.76 -12.25 -0.44
N PHE A 50 -9.51 -10.99 -0.80
CA PHE A 50 -8.59 -10.12 -0.08
C PHE A 50 -9.35 -9.12 0.79
N ILE A 51 -8.99 -9.04 2.06
CA ILE A 51 -9.59 -8.14 3.05
C ILE A 51 -8.48 -7.22 3.56
N ASP A 52 -8.51 -5.97 3.13
CA ASP A 52 -7.61 -4.96 3.65
C ASP A 52 -8.12 -4.44 4.98
N GLU A 53 -7.19 -4.02 5.85
CA GLU A 53 -7.49 -3.54 7.20
C GLU A 53 -8.46 -4.46 7.96
N ILE A 54 -8.19 -5.77 7.95
CA ILE A 54 -9.10 -6.78 8.52
C ILE A 54 -9.39 -6.55 10.01
N ASP A 55 -8.51 -5.85 10.73
CA ASP A 55 -8.77 -5.43 12.10
C ASP A 55 -9.96 -4.47 12.21
N SER A 56 -10.24 -3.64 11.20
CA SER A 56 -11.42 -2.76 11.22
C SER A 56 -12.74 -3.54 11.26
N PHE A 57 -12.81 -4.67 10.54
CA PHE A 57 -13.98 -5.53 10.47
C PHE A 57 -14.03 -6.58 11.58
N LEU A 58 -12.88 -7.12 11.97
CA LEU A 58 -12.79 -8.33 12.80
C LEU A 58 -12.11 -8.08 14.16
N ARG A 59 -12.31 -6.88 14.71
CA ARG A 59 -11.90 -6.52 16.08
C ARG A 59 -12.66 -7.29 17.15
N GLU A 60 -12.00 -7.51 18.29
CA GLU A 60 -12.64 -8.00 19.52
C GLU A 60 -13.84 -7.11 19.89
N ARG A 61 -14.96 -7.74 20.30
CA ARG A 61 -16.19 -7.04 20.68
C ARG A 61 -15.89 -5.99 21.76
N LYS A 62 -16.00 -4.71 21.39
CA LYS A 62 -16.11 -3.61 22.36
C LYS A 62 -17.59 -3.38 22.67
N SER A 63 -17.89 -2.86 23.86
CA SER A 63 -19.26 -2.60 24.33
C SER A 63 -20.10 -1.68 23.42
N ASN A 64 -19.48 -1.01 22.44
CA ASN A 64 -20.13 -0.12 21.46
C ASN A 64 -20.29 -0.73 20.05
N ASP A 65 -19.96 -2.01 19.83
CA ASP A 65 -20.20 -2.65 18.53
C ASP A 65 -21.71 -2.72 18.27
N HIS A 66 -22.14 -2.17 17.14
CA HIS A 66 -23.54 -2.23 16.72
C HIS A 66 -23.94 -3.69 16.46
N GLU A 67 -25.18 -4.05 16.83
CA GLU A 67 -25.72 -5.40 16.68
C GLU A 67 -25.64 -5.92 15.23
N ALA A 68 -25.90 -5.04 14.24
CA ALA A 68 -25.70 -5.33 12.82
C ALA A 68 -24.29 -5.81 12.48
N THR A 69 -23.26 -5.13 12.98
CA THR A 69 -21.87 -5.50 12.73
C THR A 69 -21.58 -6.87 13.32
N SER A 70 -22.10 -7.17 14.51
CA SER A 70 -21.93 -8.47 15.16
C SER A 70 -22.59 -9.61 14.36
N MET A 71 -23.82 -9.39 13.86
CA MET A 71 -24.50 -10.38 13.01
C MET A 71 -23.75 -10.61 11.69
N MET A 72 -23.24 -9.55 11.08
CA MET A 72 -22.48 -9.64 9.83
C MET A 72 -21.16 -10.38 10.00
N LYS A 73 -20.43 -10.11 11.08
CA LYS A 73 -19.22 -10.86 11.46
C LYS A 73 -19.55 -12.34 11.61
N ALA A 74 -20.66 -12.68 12.28
CA ALA A 74 -21.08 -14.07 12.46
C ALA A 74 -21.40 -14.79 11.14
N GLU A 75 -22.11 -14.12 10.22
CA GLU A 75 -22.40 -14.68 8.89
C GLU A 75 -21.14 -14.87 8.05
N PHE A 76 -20.25 -13.87 8.02
CA PHE A 76 -18.97 -13.97 7.33
C PHE A 76 -18.18 -15.20 7.82
N MET A 77 -18.16 -15.41 9.13
CA MET A 77 -17.47 -16.53 9.76
C MET A 77 -18.09 -17.88 9.43
N SER A 78 -19.43 -17.96 9.42
CA SER A 78 -20.16 -19.16 9.02
C SER A 78 -19.86 -19.55 7.56
N LEU A 79 -19.88 -18.57 6.64
CA LEU A 79 -19.59 -18.82 5.23
C LEU A 79 -18.13 -19.19 4.98
N TRP A 80 -17.21 -18.58 5.72
CA TRP A 80 -15.79 -18.93 5.66
C TRP A 80 -15.54 -20.35 6.17
N ASP A 81 -16.14 -20.76 7.28
CA ASP A 81 -16.09 -22.16 7.73
C ASP A 81 -16.70 -23.12 6.69
N GLY A 82 -17.70 -22.68 5.95
CA GLY A 82 -18.25 -23.41 4.80
C GLY A 82 -17.25 -23.63 3.65
N LEU A 83 -16.17 -22.84 3.53
CA LEU A 83 -15.12 -23.06 2.52
C LEU A 83 -14.16 -24.18 2.91
N THR A 84 -13.96 -24.45 4.21
CA THR A 84 -12.95 -25.42 4.68
C THR A 84 -13.44 -26.86 4.67
N SER A 85 -14.75 -27.07 4.52
CA SER A 85 -15.42 -28.38 4.56
C SER A 85 -15.48 -29.11 3.21
N HIS A 86 -15.16 -28.43 2.12
CA HIS A 86 -15.25 -28.95 0.75
C HIS A 86 -13.91 -28.74 0.03
N ASP A 87 -13.65 -29.49 -1.05
CA ASP A 87 -12.50 -29.27 -1.97
C ASP A 87 -12.64 -27.95 -2.76
N MET A 88 -12.65 -26.83 -2.03
CA MET A 88 -12.80 -25.49 -2.56
C MET A 88 -11.42 -24.86 -2.76
N ARG A 89 -11.18 -24.33 -3.96
CA ARG A 89 -9.99 -23.55 -4.33
C ARG A 89 -10.21 -22.05 -4.08
N VAL A 90 -10.66 -21.73 -2.87
CA VAL A 90 -10.87 -20.34 -2.42
C VAL A 90 -9.97 -20.06 -1.23
N VAL A 91 -9.14 -19.02 -1.34
CA VAL A 91 -8.25 -18.58 -0.26
C VAL A 91 -8.71 -17.23 0.27
N VAL A 92 -8.81 -17.08 1.59
CA VAL A 92 -9.04 -15.79 2.24
C VAL A 92 -7.70 -15.23 2.70
N LEU A 93 -7.39 -14.01 2.29
CA LEU A 93 -6.15 -13.30 2.61
C LEU A 93 -6.49 -11.98 3.30
N GLY A 94 -5.99 -11.78 4.52
CA GLY A 94 -6.16 -10.53 5.28
C GLY A 94 -4.87 -9.72 5.37
N ALA A 95 -4.99 -8.40 5.39
CA ALA A 95 -3.90 -7.48 5.73
C ALA A 95 -4.27 -6.63 6.96
N THR A 96 -3.31 -6.34 7.83
CA THR A 96 -3.51 -5.50 9.02
C THR A 96 -2.20 -4.83 9.45
N ASN A 97 -2.32 -3.63 10.01
CA ASN A 97 -1.24 -2.96 10.73
C ASN A 97 -1.37 -3.15 12.26
N ARG A 98 -2.46 -3.76 12.74
CA ARG A 98 -2.80 -3.93 14.15
C ARG A 98 -3.19 -5.38 14.43
N PRO A 99 -2.24 -6.34 14.32
CA PRO A 99 -2.55 -7.76 14.51
C PRO A 99 -3.09 -8.10 15.90
N ASN A 100 -2.76 -7.28 16.92
CA ASN A 100 -3.24 -7.45 18.28
C ASN A 100 -4.71 -7.04 18.47
N ASP A 101 -5.26 -6.24 17.55
CA ASP A 101 -6.66 -5.79 17.62
C ASP A 101 -7.63 -6.84 17.06
N ILE A 102 -7.12 -7.88 16.39
CA ILE A 102 -7.93 -8.91 15.73
C ILE A 102 -8.40 -9.95 16.75
N ASP A 103 -9.68 -10.31 16.68
CA ASP A 103 -10.28 -11.36 17.51
C ASP A 103 -9.55 -12.71 17.36
N LYS A 104 -9.25 -13.35 18.50
CA LYS A 104 -8.52 -14.63 18.57
C LYS A 104 -9.19 -15.75 17.77
N ALA A 105 -10.52 -15.77 17.65
CA ALA A 105 -11.27 -16.75 16.87
C ALA A 105 -10.99 -16.64 15.36
N ILE A 106 -10.70 -15.43 14.88
CA ILE A 106 -10.31 -15.15 13.49
C ILE A 106 -8.86 -15.58 13.27
N LEU A 107 -8.00 -15.21 14.20
CA LEU A 107 -6.59 -15.59 14.19
C LEU A 107 -6.43 -17.12 14.13
N ARG A 108 -7.28 -17.88 14.83
CA ARG A 108 -7.30 -19.36 14.75
C ARG A 108 -7.63 -19.89 13.35
N ARG A 109 -8.42 -19.16 12.56
CA ARG A 109 -8.77 -19.50 11.15
C ARG A 109 -7.74 -19.02 10.14
N MET A 110 -6.82 -18.15 10.55
CA MET A 110 -5.66 -17.69 9.77
C MET A 110 -4.35 -18.23 10.36
N PRO A 111 -4.06 -19.54 10.21
CA PRO A 111 -2.88 -20.15 10.81
C PRO A 111 -1.57 -19.70 10.13
N LYS A 112 -1.62 -19.34 8.83
CA LYS A 112 -0.46 -18.82 8.10
C LYS A 112 -0.43 -17.31 8.23
N ARG A 113 0.59 -16.78 8.89
CA ARG A 113 0.79 -15.34 9.12
C ARG A 113 2.21 -14.99 8.74
N PHE A 114 2.34 -13.93 7.95
CA PHE A 114 3.62 -13.45 7.45
C PHE A 114 3.83 -12.03 7.95
N HIS A 115 4.89 -11.82 8.73
CA HIS A 115 5.25 -10.49 9.19
C HIS A 115 6.08 -9.80 8.10
N ILE A 116 5.52 -8.72 7.53
CA ILE A 116 6.20 -7.92 6.51
C ILE A 116 6.94 -6.78 7.21
N LYS A 117 8.27 -6.85 7.19
CA LYS A 117 9.14 -5.82 7.77
C LYS A 117 9.41 -4.71 6.75
N LEU A 118 9.93 -3.58 7.25
CA LEU A 118 10.53 -2.55 6.41
C LEU A 118 11.70 -3.14 5.60
N PRO A 119 11.93 -2.66 4.36
CA PRO A 119 12.95 -3.19 3.49
C PRO A 119 14.37 -2.88 3.98
N ASP A 120 15.26 -3.88 3.87
CA ASP A 120 16.69 -3.70 4.10
C ASP A 120 17.34 -2.86 2.96
N PRO A 121 18.60 -2.40 3.10
CA PRO A 121 19.26 -1.57 2.08
C PRO A 121 19.27 -2.20 0.68
N SER A 122 19.51 -3.51 0.57
CA SER A 122 19.53 -4.21 -0.72
C SER A 122 18.14 -4.29 -1.35
N GLN A 123 17.11 -4.46 -0.54
CA GLN A 123 15.72 -4.45 -0.97
C GLN A 123 15.29 -3.03 -1.41
N ARG A 124 15.68 -1.99 -0.68
CA ARG A 124 15.44 -0.59 -1.07
C ARG A 124 16.11 -0.26 -2.40
N GLU A 125 17.35 -0.69 -2.59
CA GLU A 125 18.05 -0.53 -3.87
C GLU A 125 17.26 -1.15 -5.03
N ARG A 126 16.77 -2.39 -4.86
CA ARG A 126 15.96 -3.08 -5.88
C ARG A 126 14.66 -2.34 -6.18
N VAL A 127 13.98 -1.83 -5.15
CA VAL A 127 12.75 -1.04 -5.30
C VAL A 127 13.04 0.27 -6.05
N LEU A 128 14.09 0.99 -5.67
CA LEU A 128 14.50 2.22 -6.34
C LEU A 128 14.89 1.98 -7.81
N ARG A 129 15.65 0.91 -8.11
CA ARG A 129 15.94 0.53 -9.51
C ARG A 129 14.70 0.28 -10.33
N MET A 130 13.68 -0.37 -9.75
CA MET A 130 12.41 -0.58 -10.40
C MET A 130 11.68 0.74 -10.65
N LEU A 131 11.58 1.61 -9.63
CA LEU A 131 10.89 2.90 -9.72
C LEU A 131 11.56 3.86 -10.72
N LEU A 132 12.90 3.81 -10.82
CA LEU A 132 13.70 4.68 -11.68
C LEU A 132 13.97 4.08 -13.07
N SER A 133 13.47 2.87 -13.37
CA SER A 133 13.78 2.15 -14.61
C SER A 133 13.37 2.86 -15.91
N GLN A 134 12.42 3.79 -15.83
CA GLN A 134 11.93 4.59 -16.97
C GLN A 134 12.23 6.09 -16.81
N VAL A 135 13.07 6.46 -15.84
CA VAL A 135 13.44 7.85 -15.57
C VAL A 135 14.77 8.14 -16.25
N ASP A 136 14.87 9.32 -16.89
CA ASP A 136 16.14 9.82 -17.41
C ASP A 136 17.03 10.28 -16.25
N LEU A 137 18.13 9.57 -16.02
CA LEU A 137 19.04 9.79 -14.90
C LEU A 137 20.30 10.50 -15.38
N ASP A 138 20.80 11.43 -14.58
CA ASP A 138 22.08 12.09 -14.82
C ASP A 138 23.24 11.07 -14.84
N GLU A 139 24.29 11.32 -15.62
CA GLU A 139 25.44 10.40 -15.75
C GLU A 139 26.14 10.16 -14.40
N GLU A 140 26.11 11.16 -13.51
CA GLU A 140 26.70 11.10 -12.17
C GLU A 140 25.71 10.59 -11.10
N PHE A 141 24.56 10.03 -11.49
CA PHE A 141 23.55 9.57 -10.54
C PHE A 141 24.05 8.43 -9.64
N ASP A 142 24.26 8.75 -8.36
CA ASP A 142 24.61 7.79 -7.33
C ASP A 142 23.39 7.24 -6.60
N LEU A 143 22.94 6.06 -7.02
CA LEU A 143 21.88 5.31 -6.36
C LEU A 143 22.25 4.89 -4.92
N LYS A 144 23.53 4.61 -4.64
CA LYS A 144 23.94 4.14 -3.31
C LYS A 144 23.75 5.23 -2.26
N SER A 145 24.06 6.48 -2.60
CA SER A 145 23.77 7.64 -1.75
C SER A 145 22.28 7.72 -1.40
N VAL A 146 21.39 7.53 -2.36
CA VAL A 146 19.92 7.51 -2.12
C VAL A 146 19.52 6.35 -1.21
N VAL A 147 20.08 5.15 -1.40
CA VAL A 147 19.81 3.98 -0.54
C VAL A 147 20.26 4.22 0.91
N SER A 148 21.41 4.87 1.09
CA SER A 148 21.94 5.24 2.41
C SER A 148 21.04 6.25 3.11
N GLY A 149 20.53 7.25 2.37
CA GLY A 149 19.64 8.28 2.92
C GLY A 149 18.19 7.84 3.19
N THR A 150 17.81 6.61 2.86
CA THR A 150 16.43 6.10 2.95
C THR A 150 16.23 5.04 4.03
N HIS A 151 17.04 5.08 5.10
CA HIS A 151 16.86 4.16 6.23
C HIS A 151 15.45 4.29 6.83
N GLY A 152 14.79 3.15 7.07
CA GLY A 152 13.43 3.11 7.64
C GLY A 152 12.29 3.37 6.64
N TYR A 153 12.60 3.64 5.37
CA TYR A 153 11.56 3.94 4.37
C TYR A 153 10.83 2.66 3.95
N SER A 154 9.49 2.73 3.87
CA SER A 154 8.66 1.72 3.25
C SER A 154 8.70 1.83 1.72
N GLY A 155 8.14 0.84 1.02
CA GLY A 155 8.00 0.91 -0.45
C GLY A 155 7.15 2.10 -0.92
N SER A 156 6.16 2.52 -0.12
CA SER A 156 5.36 3.72 -0.40
C SER A 156 6.18 4.99 -0.24
N ASP A 157 7.00 5.08 0.81
CA ASP A 157 7.86 6.24 1.06
C ASP A 157 8.91 6.40 -0.04
N LEU A 158 9.52 5.29 -0.50
CA LEU A 158 10.46 5.31 -1.64
C LEU A 158 9.79 5.77 -2.93
N LYS A 159 8.56 5.34 -3.18
CA LYS A 159 7.78 5.78 -4.35
C LYS A 159 7.50 7.28 -4.29
N GLU A 160 7.09 7.76 -3.13
CA GLU A 160 6.79 9.17 -2.90
C GLU A 160 8.05 10.04 -2.99
N LEU A 161 9.18 9.55 -2.46
CA LEU A 161 10.49 10.18 -2.62
C LEU A 161 10.87 10.34 -4.10
N CYS A 162 10.76 9.27 -4.90
CA CYS A 162 11.05 9.34 -6.34
C CYS A 162 10.11 10.32 -7.05
N ARG A 163 8.82 10.35 -6.68
CA ARG A 163 7.84 11.28 -7.24
C ARG A 163 8.21 12.72 -6.94
N ASN A 164 8.64 13.01 -5.71
CA ASN A 164 9.03 14.35 -5.31
C ASN A 164 10.34 14.80 -5.99
N ALA A 165 11.34 13.90 -6.06
CA ALA A 165 12.59 14.17 -6.77
C ALA A 165 12.34 14.47 -8.26
N ALA A 166 11.48 13.68 -8.93
CA ALA A 166 11.12 13.89 -10.33
C ALA A 166 10.45 15.26 -10.60
N MET A 167 9.80 15.85 -9.60
CA MET A 167 9.18 17.17 -9.73
C MET A 167 10.17 18.33 -9.67
N VAL A 168 11.39 18.12 -9.16
CA VAL A 168 12.41 19.18 -9.05
C VAL A 168 12.82 19.70 -10.44
N PRO A 169 13.30 18.87 -11.38
CA PRO A 169 13.61 19.30 -12.75
C PRO A 169 12.44 19.98 -13.48
N VAL A 170 11.22 19.51 -13.24
CA VAL A 170 9.99 20.05 -13.84
C VAL A 170 9.73 21.47 -13.32
N ARG A 171 9.84 21.68 -12.00
CA ARG A 171 9.66 23.00 -11.37
C ARG A 171 10.72 23.99 -11.83
N GLU A 172 11.96 23.58 -11.96
CA GLU A 172 13.04 24.41 -12.52
C GLU A 172 12.74 24.84 -13.96
N SER A 173 12.27 23.91 -14.79
CA SER A 173 11.92 24.18 -16.18
C SER A 173 10.78 25.18 -16.29
N ILE A 174 9.74 25.03 -15.45
CA ILE A 174 8.63 25.99 -15.35
C ILE A 174 9.12 27.39 -14.95
N ARG A 175 9.98 27.49 -13.93
CA ARG A 175 10.50 28.78 -13.46
C ARG A 175 11.29 29.52 -14.55
N LYS A 176 12.05 28.79 -15.37
CA LYS A 176 12.81 29.35 -16.51
C LYS A 176 11.92 29.89 -17.62
N LEU A 177 10.68 29.43 -17.72
CA LEU A 177 9.71 29.86 -18.74
C LEU A 177 8.90 31.10 -18.32
N GLU A 178 9.19 31.70 -17.17
CA GLU A 178 8.53 32.93 -16.64
C GLU A 178 6.99 32.87 -16.67
N GLY A 179 6.38 31.69 -16.61
CA GLY A 179 4.91 31.55 -16.60
C GLY A 179 4.23 31.81 -17.95
N LYS A 180 4.94 31.84 -19.08
CA LYS A 180 4.34 31.88 -20.43
C LYS A 180 3.84 30.48 -20.82
N PHE A 181 2.76 30.03 -20.19
CA PHE A 181 2.16 28.72 -20.43
C PHE A 181 1.30 28.65 -21.71
N ASP A 182 0.82 29.80 -22.19
CA ASP A 182 -0.14 29.86 -23.31
C ASP A 182 0.47 29.55 -24.69
N ASP A 183 1.81 29.63 -24.84
CA ASP A 183 2.52 29.41 -26.11
C ASP A 183 3.32 28.09 -26.17
N LEU A 184 3.17 27.21 -25.16
CA LEU A 184 3.98 26.00 -25.07
C LEU A 184 3.40 24.85 -25.90
N GLN A 185 4.05 24.53 -27.02
CA GLN A 185 3.89 23.21 -27.65
C GLN A 185 4.50 22.14 -26.74
N ALA A 186 3.83 21.00 -26.58
CA ALA A 186 4.24 19.90 -25.69
C ALA A 186 5.68 19.40 -25.93
N ASP A 187 6.21 19.57 -27.16
CA ASP A 187 7.57 19.18 -27.55
C ASP A 187 8.68 20.13 -27.05
N SER A 188 8.33 21.28 -26.46
CA SER A 188 9.31 22.28 -25.97
C SER A 188 9.74 22.09 -24.51
N PHE A 189 9.16 21.12 -23.81
CA PHE A 189 9.46 20.87 -22.40
C PHE A 189 10.74 20.04 -22.22
N LYS A 190 11.89 20.69 -22.35
CA LYS A 190 13.19 20.03 -22.13
C LYS A 190 13.52 19.99 -20.63
N VAL A 191 13.05 18.94 -19.96
CA VAL A 191 13.38 18.67 -18.55
C VAL A 191 14.80 18.08 -18.48
N ARG A 192 15.62 18.56 -17.54
CA ARG A 192 16.96 17.99 -17.32
C ARG A 192 16.85 16.57 -16.71
N PRO A 193 17.89 15.72 -16.88
CA PRO A 193 17.96 14.43 -16.18
C PRO A 193 17.86 14.59 -14.66
N LEU A 194 17.36 13.54 -14.01
CA LEU A 194 17.21 13.47 -12.55
C LEU A 194 18.57 13.26 -11.89
N ARG A 195 18.90 14.10 -10.91
CA ARG A 195 20.17 14.08 -10.18
C ARG A 195 20.00 13.51 -8.79
N THR A 196 21.09 13.02 -8.21
CA THR A 196 21.10 12.54 -6.82
C THR A 196 20.69 13.63 -5.83
N SER A 197 21.06 14.89 -6.08
CA SER A 197 20.69 16.04 -5.24
C SER A 197 19.18 16.25 -5.14
N ASP A 198 18.42 15.89 -6.17
CA ASP A 198 16.97 16.13 -6.24
C ASP A 198 16.20 15.30 -5.18
N PHE A 199 16.83 14.24 -4.66
CA PHE A 199 16.30 13.41 -3.58
C PHE A 199 16.47 14.02 -2.19
N PHE A 200 17.35 15.02 -2.06
CA PHE A 200 17.71 15.66 -0.79
C PHE A 200 17.33 17.13 -0.75
N GLU A 201 16.76 17.68 -1.84
CA GLU A 201 16.34 19.05 -1.88
C GLU A 201 15.13 19.26 -0.94
N PRO A 202 15.18 20.25 -0.03
CA PRO A 202 14.04 20.56 0.82
C PRO A 202 12.85 20.93 -0.06
N MET A 203 11.72 20.24 0.12
CA MET A 203 10.49 20.65 -0.53
C MET A 203 10.09 22.03 0.00
N SER A 204 10.40 23.07 -0.77
CA SER A 204 9.90 24.43 -0.57
C SER A 204 8.38 24.44 -0.80
N GLY A 205 7.62 24.00 0.22
CA GLY A 205 6.16 23.99 0.20
C GLY A 205 5.45 22.92 1.03
N ALA A 206 6.17 21.98 1.68
CA ALA A 206 5.52 20.94 2.50
C ALA A 206 5.90 21.09 3.98
N HIS A 207 5.27 22.04 4.68
CA HIS A 207 4.99 21.79 6.10
C HIS A 207 3.99 20.63 6.13
N HIS A 208 4.36 19.49 6.70
CA HIS A 208 3.57 18.67 7.64
C HIS A 208 4.48 17.56 8.17
N GLY A 209 4.51 17.46 9.50
CA GLY A 209 5.59 16.87 10.29
C GLY A 209 5.91 15.40 10.01
N ILE A 210 7.21 15.12 9.97
CA ILE A 210 7.78 13.97 10.66
C ILE A 210 8.99 14.51 11.42
N ASP A 211 8.84 14.58 12.73
CA ASP A 211 9.89 14.90 13.68
C ASP A 211 10.92 13.77 13.66
N GLY A 212 12.19 14.12 13.46
CA GLY A 212 13.26 13.15 13.20
C GLY A 212 14.62 13.82 13.06
N THR A 213 14.97 14.64 14.05
CA THR A 213 16.33 14.86 14.57
C THR A 213 17.49 14.52 13.62
N LEU A 214 17.83 15.47 12.74
CA LEU A 214 19.18 15.62 12.20
C LEU A 214 19.79 16.87 12.86
N THR A 215 20.26 16.71 14.09
CA THR A 215 21.12 17.68 14.75
C THR A 215 22.30 16.96 15.37
N GLY A 216 23.48 17.22 14.81
CA GLY A 216 24.75 17.25 15.53
C GLY A 216 25.45 15.91 15.70
N LEU A 217 26.45 15.65 14.86
CA LEU A 217 27.69 14.99 15.27
C LEU A 217 28.83 15.41 14.33
N VAL A 218 29.25 16.65 14.56
CA VAL A 218 30.61 17.19 14.41
C VAL A 218 30.84 17.74 15.82
N ASP A 219 31.68 17.15 16.65
CA ASP A 219 33.13 17.34 16.64
C ASP A 219 33.89 16.20 17.34
N LEU A 220 35.15 16.09 16.92
CA LEU A 220 36.24 15.30 17.48
C LEU A 220 36.72 15.90 18.81
N ASP A 221 36.86 15.06 19.83
CA ASP A 221 38.05 14.86 20.69
C ASP A 221 37.75 13.85 21.82
#